data_AF-A0A3R8SZM1-F1
#
_entry.id   AF-A0A3R8SZM1-F1
#
_cell.length_a   1.000
_cell.length_b   1.000
_cell.length_c   1.000
_cell.angle_alpha   90.00
_cell.angle_beta   90.00
_cell.angle_gamma   90.00
#
_symmetry.space_group_name_H-M   'P 1'
#
loop_
_entity.id
_entity.type
_entity.pdbx_description
1 polymer ?
#
loop_
_entity_poly.entity_id
_entity_poly.type
_entity_poly.pdbx_seq_one_letter_code
_entity_poly.pdbx_strand_id
1 'polypeptide(L)'
;MSTTSKLRRDLRRRREIEEANREKAHASPVEPHAELRDQQRTLLAGIVRRDGEWVLGMDGRIAGQSPSAARVLALIMQAAELHERQGTPVRLMYSDVLKDAAHAEAQADGLDFDQFKVQFAESLKKKS
;
A
#
# COMPACT_ATOMS: atom_id res chain seq x y z
N MET A 1 -28.17 -3.46 -24.78
CA MET A 1 -28.10 -3.32 -23.31
C MET A 1 -27.39 -2.00 -22.97
N SER A 2 -28.00 -1.14 -22.15
CA SER A 2 -27.59 0.27 -22.00
C SER A 2 -26.40 0.47 -21.03
N THR A 3 -25.42 1.27 -21.45
CA THR A 3 -24.16 1.63 -20.75
C THR A 3 -24.40 2.32 -19.40
N THR A 4 -25.50 3.06 -19.26
CA THR A 4 -25.88 3.78 -18.03
C THR A 4 -26.24 2.85 -16.87
N SER A 5 -26.58 1.59 -17.14
CA SER A 5 -26.90 0.58 -16.12
C SER A 5 -25.65 -0.08 -15.53
N LYS A 6 -24.54 -0.18 -16.29
CA LYS A 6 -23.27 -0.69 -15.78
C LYS A 6 -22.58 0.33 -14.86
N LEU A 7 -22.57 1.60 -15.28
CA LEU A 7 -22.01 2.72 -14.50
C LEU A 7 -22.66 2.87 -13.12
N ARG A 8 -24.01 2.78 -13.05
CA ARG A 8 -24.73 2.85 -11.78
C ARG A 8 -24.44 1.66 -10.86
N ARG A 9 -24.18 0.47 -11.42
CA ARG A 9 -23.86 -0.73 -10.64
C ARG A 9 -22.45 -0.68 -10.09
N ASP A 10 -21.47 -0.21 -10.86
CA ASP A 10 -20.09 -0.04 -10.38
C ASP A 10 -19.95 1.06 -9.33
N LEU A 11 -20.67 2.18 -9.49
CA LEU A 11 -20.70 3.23 -8.47
C LEU A 11 -21.35 2.75 -7.16
N ARG A 12 -22.39 1.91 -7.25
CA ARG A 12 -23.04 1.33 -6.06
C ARG A 12 -22.11 0.34 -5.36
N ARG A 13 -21.46 -0.54 -6.12
CA ARG A 13 -20.47 -1.49 -5.58
C ARG A 13 -19.27 -0.77 -4.96
N ARG A 14 -18.79 0.33 -5.54
CA ARG A 14 -17.73 1.16 -4.96
C ARG A 14 -18.16 1.79 -3.63
N ARG A 15 -19.36 2.36 -3.57
CA ARG A 15 -19.92 2.93 -2.34
C ARG A 15 -20.13 1.88 -1.25
N GLU A 16 -20.63 0.69 -1.59
CA GLU A 16 -20.80 -0.41 -0.64
C GLU A 16 -19.45 -0.89 -0.07
N ILE A 17 -18.38 -0.88 -0.86
CA ILE A 17 -17.03 -1.18 -0.39
C ILE A 17 -16.48 -0.05 0.49
N GLU A 18 -16.70 1.21 0.09
CA GLU A 18 -16.33 2.39 0.87
C GLU A 18 -17.06 2.42 2.23
N GLU A 19 -18.33 2.04 2.27
CA GLU A 19 -19.15 1.96 3.49
C GLU A 19 -18.70 0.79 4.38
N ALA A 20 -18.45 -0.40 3.82
CA ALA A 20 -17.94 -1.55 4.58
C ALA A 20 -16.55 -1.29 5.19
N ASN A 21 -15.69 -0.51 4.51
CA ASN A 21 -14.41 -0.09 5.06
C ASN A 21 -14.57 0.99 6.15
N ARG A 22 -15.56 1.87 6.01
CA ARG A 22 -15.88 2.90 7.01
C ARG A 22 -16.46 2.29 8.28
N GLU A 23 -17.28 1.25 8.16
CA GLU A 23 -17.77 0.47 9.30
C GLU A 23 -16.63 -0.29 10.01
N LYS A 24 -15.61 -0.75 9.26
CA LYS A 24 -14.38 -1.31 9.85
C LYS A 24 -13.44 -0.28 10.48
N ALA A 25 -13.63 1.02 10.20
CA ALA A 25 -12.88 2.11 10.84
C ALA A 25 -13.33 2.38 12.29
N HIS A 26 -14.32 1.64 12.81
CA HIS A 26 -14.67 1.62 14.24
C HIS A 26 -13.82 0.65 15.09
N ALA A 27 -12.87 -0.08 14.47
CA ALA A 27 -11.83 -0.81 15.20
C ALA A 27 -10.65 0.13 15.51
N SER A 28 -9.85 -0.20 16.53
CA SER A 28 -8.67 0.49 17.10
C SER A 28 -7.99 1.52 16.19
N PRO A 29 -7.48 2.65 16.73
CA PRO A 29 -6.93 3.75 15.93
C PRO A 29 -5.95 3.23 14.88
N VAL A 30 -6.37 3.32 13.62
CA VAL A 30 -5.56 2.91 12.48
C VAL A 30 -4.56 4.03 12.24
N GLU A 31 -3.29 3.79 12.56
CA GLU A 31 -2.23 4.77 12.34
C GLU A 31 -1.77 4.69 10.88
N PRO A 32 -2.01 5.73 10.05
CA PRO A 32 -1.51 5.77 8.69
C PRO A 32 0.00 6.01 8.69
N HIS A 33 0.73 5.14 8.02
CA HIS A 33 2.19 5.18 7.97
C HIS A 33 2.75 5.38 6.57
N ALA A 34 1.99 5.10 5.52
CA ALA A 34 2.33 5.53 4.17
C ALA A 34 1.09 5.78 3.31
N GLU A 35 1.21 6.69 2.35
CA GLU A 35 0.20 6.99 1.36
C GLU A 35 0.86 7.21 0.01
N LEU A 36 0.37 6.50 -1.02
CA LEU A 36 0.70 6.71 -2.41
C LEU A 36 -0.48 7.38 -3.09
N ARG A 37 -0.28 8.58 -3.61
CA ARG A 37 -1.34 9.38 -4.26
C ARG A 37 -0.97 9.79 -5.67
N ASP A 38 -1.96 9.88 -6.55
CA ASP A 38 -1.79 10.48 -7.88
C ASP A 38 -1.80 12.03 -7.81
N GLN A 39 -1.68 12.68 -8.96
CA GLN A 39 -1.75 14.15 -9.06
C GLN A 39 -3.10 14.73 -8.65
N GLN A 40 -4.19 13.95 -8.80
CA GLN A 40 -5.54 14.31 -8.38
C GLN A 40 -5.77 14.09 -6.89
N ARG A 41 -4.73 13.67 -6.15
CA ARG A 41 -4.74 13.32 -4.72
C ARG A 41 -5.58 12.08 -4.41
N THR A 42 -5.93 11.28 -5.42
CA THR A 42 -6.55 9.97 -5.24
C THR A 42 -5.58 9.04 -4.52
N LEU A 43 -6.04 8.36 -3.48
CA LEU A 43 -5.25 7.35 -2.79
C LEU A 43 -5.19 6.07 -3.63
N LEU A 44 -4.00 5.74 -4.13
CA LEU A 44 -3.74 4.51 -4.91
C LEU A 44 -3.42 3.35 -3.97
N ALA A 45 -2.54 3.60 -2.99
CA ALA A 45 -2.16 2.63 -1.98
C ALA A 45 -1.86 3.32 -0.64
N GLY A 46 -1.91 2.57 0.46
CA GLY A 46 -1.52 3.05 1.77
C GLY A 46 -1.05 1.93 2.69
N ILE A 47 -0.20 2.27 3.64
CA ILE A 47 0.26 1.35 4.69
C ILE A 47 -0.29 1.86 6.01
N VAL A 48 -0.89 0.97 6.77
CA VAL A 48 -1.37 1.23 8.13
C VAL A 48 -0.81 0.18 9.08
N ARG A 49 -0.73 0.52 10.37
CA ARG A 49 -0.40 -0.45 11.41
C ARG A 49 -1.66 -0.84 12.17
N ARG A 50 -1.92 -2.13 12.26
CA ARG A 50 -3.10 -2.68 12.92
C ARG A 50 -2.74 -3.96 13.67
N ASP A 51 -3.11 -4.04 14.95
CA ASP A 51 -2.89 -5.22 15.79
C ASP A 51 -1.42 -5.71 15.80
N GLY A 52 -0.47 -4.77 15.66
CA GLY A 52 0.97 -5.04 15.58
C GLY A 52 1.49 -5.38 14.19
N GLU A 53 0.63 -5.62 13.20
CA GLU A 53 1.00 -5.94 11.83
C GLU A 53 0.96 -4.72 10.90
N TRP A 54 1.78 -4.78 9.85
CA TRP A 54 1.74 -3.82 8.76
C TRP A 54 0.76 -4.28 7.69
N VAL A 55 -0.22 -3.43 7.38
CA VAL A 55 -1.27 -3.73 6.41
C VAL A 55 -1.10 -2.81 5.20
N LEU A 56 -0.93 -3.40 4.03
CA LEU A 56 -0.93 -2.70 2.75
C LEU A 56 -2.35 -2.71 2.18
N GLY A 57 -2.93 -1.52 2.01
CA GLY A 57 -4.16 -1.29 1.28
C GLY A 57 -3.89 -0.77 -0.13
N MET A 58 -4.65 -1.23 -1.12
CA MET A 58 -4.66 -0.71 -2.50
C MET A 58 -6.11 -0.57 -2.98
N ASP A 59 -6.45 0.55 -3.63
CA ASP A 59 -7.78 0.83 -4.17
C ASP A 59 -8.92 0.64 -3.15
N GLY A 60 -8.67 0.99 -1.88
CA GLY A 60 -9.63 0.79 -0.81
C GLY A 60 -9.84 -0.68 -0.43
N ARG A 61 -8.91 -1.58 -0.71
CA ARG A 61 -8.96 -2.99 -0.25
C ARG A 61 -7.65 -3.37 0.41
N ILE A 62 -7.70 -4.30 1.35
CA ILE A 62 -6.48 -4.89 1.89
C ILE A 62 -5.84 -5.75 0.80
N ALA A 63 -4.66 -5.35 0.35
CA ALA A 63 -3.88 -6.09 -0.63
C ALA A 63 -2.98 -7.15 0.02
N GLY A 64 -2.52 -6.88 1.24
CA GLY A 64 -1.69 -7.81 1.99
C GLY A 64 -1.43 -7.35 3.42
N GLN A 65 -1.00 -8.29 4.25
CA GLN A 65 -0.56 -8.06 5.63
C GLN A 65 0.82 -8.66 5.80
N SER A 66 1.68 -8.01 6.58
CA SER A 66 3.00 -8.51 6.88
C SER A 66 3.48 -8.06 8.25
N PRO A 67 4.21 -8.92 8.99
CA PRO A 67 4.94 -8.48 10.17
C PRO A 67 6.17 -7.62 9.79
N SER A 68 6.60 -7.67 8.53
CA SER A 68 7.81 -7.01 8.03
C SER A 68 7.51 -5.58 7.55
N ALA A 69 8.12 -4.59 8.22
CA ALA A 69 8.09 -3.19 7.82
C ALA A 69 8.87 -2.99 6.52
N ALA A 70 10.03 -3.64 6.41
CA ALA A 70 10.89 -3.54 5.24
C ALA A 70 10.19 -4.02 3.98
N ARG A 71 9.45 -5.13 4.08
CA ARG A 71 8.67 -5.68 2.97
C ARG A 71 7.57 -4.75 2.50
N VAL A 72 6.73 -4.24 3.40
CA VAL A 72 5.61 -3.38 2.99
C VAL A 72 6.10 -2.05 2.41
N LEU A 73 7.17 -1.48 2.96
CA LEU A 73 7.78 -0.26 2.43
C LEU A 73 8.38 -0.50 1.03
N ALA A 74 9.11 -1.60 0.84
CA ALA A 74 9.64 -1.98 -0.46
C ALA A 74 8.52 -2.17 -1.50
N LEU A 75 7.40 -2.80 -1.12
CA LEU A 75 6.24 -3.00 -2.00
C LEU A 75 5.61 -1.68 -2.43
N ILE A 76 5.35 -0.74 -1.51
CA ILE A 76 4.70 0.52 -1.89
C ILE A 76 5.64 1.42 -2.72
N MET A 77 6.95 1.36 -2.50
CA MET A 77 7.94 2.03 -3.35
C MET A 77 7.97 1.44 -4.76
N GLN A 78 7.92 0.11 -4.88
CA GLN A 78 7.85 -0.56 -6.18
C GLN A 78 6.55 -0.25 -6.92
N ALA A 79 5.42 -0.15 -6.20
CA ALA A 79 4.15 0.28 -6.77
C ALA A 79 4.23 1.72 -7.29
N ALA A 80 4.87 2.63 -6.53
CA ALA A 80 5.09 4.00 -6.97
C ALA A 80 5.92 4.06 -8.27
N GLU A 81 7.04 3.34 -8.32
CA GLU A 81 7.89 3.26 -9.51
C GLU A 81 7.14 2.68 -10.72
N LEU A 82 6.28 1.67 -10.51
CA LEU A 82 5.47 1.10 -11.58
C LEU A 82 4.48 2.12 -12.16
N HIS A 83 3.82 2.91 -11.30
CA HIS A 83 2.92 3.98 -11.75
C HIS A 83 3.68 5.06 -12.54
N GLU A 84 4.85 5.48 -12.07
CA GLU A 84 5.69 6.46 -12.79
C GLU A 84 6.11 5.94 -14.17
N ARG A 85 6.53 4.67 -14.26
CA ARG A 85 6.88 4.01 -15.53
C ARG A 85 5.69 3.91 -16.49
N GLN A 86 4.47 3.82 -15.98
CA GLN A 86 3.23 3.84 -16.76
C GLN A 86 2.77 5.26 -17.13
N GLY A 87 3.56 6.28 -16.80
CA GLY A 87 3.23 7.68 -17.10
C GLY A 87 2.20 8.29 -16.16
N THR A 88 1.97 7.67 -14.98
CA THR A 88 1.12 8.23 -13.92
C THR A 88 2.03 8.82 -12.83
N PRO A 89 2.19 10.15 -12.75
CA PRO A 89 3.00 10.75 -11.71
C PRO A 89 2.33 10.53 -10.35
N VAL A 90 3.12 10.06 -9.39
CA VAL A 90 2.64 9.73 -8.05
C VAL A 90 3.49 10.39 -6.99
N ARG A 91 2.91 10.58 -5.81
CA ARG A 91 3.58 11.07 -4.62
C ARG A 91 3.45 10.02 -3.53
N LEU A 92 4.59 9.49 -3.11
CA LEU A 92 4.68 8.62 -1.96
C LEU A 92 5.06 9.45 -0.73
N MET A 93 4.25 9.38 0.32
CA MET A 93 4.57 9.89 1.66
C MET A 93 4.61 8.73 2.62
N TYR A 94 5.59 8.70 3.52
CA TYR A 94 5.68 7.69 4.57
C TYR A 94 6.20 8.33 5.86
N SER A 95 5.82 7.74 6.98
CA SER A 95 6.20 8.16 8.33
C SER A 95 7.62 7.70 8.69
N ASP A 96 8.27 8.46 9.56
CA ASP A 96 9.58 8.09 10.11
C ASP A 96 9.52 6.76 10.86
N VAL A 97 8.42 6.45 11.56
CA VAL A 97 8.22 5.17 12.26
C VAL A 97 8.32 3.97 11.32
N LEU A 98 7.67 4.04 10.14
CA LEU A 98 7.76 2.97 9.14
C LEU A 98 9.15 2.91 8.52
N LYS A 99 9.76 4.05 8.23
CA LYS A 99 11.11 4.14 7.70
C LYS A 99 12.11 3.49 8.66
N ASP A 100 12.11 3.90 9.92
CA ASP A 100 13.04 3.41 10.93
C ASP A 100 12.84 1.92 11.20
N ALA A 101 11.59 1.44 11.25
CA ALA A 101 11.31 0.01 11.39
C ALA A 101 11.82 -0.81 10.18
N ALA A 102 11.65 -0.29 8.97
CA ALA A 102 12.14 -0.94 7.75
C ALA A 102 13.67 -0.98 7.70
N HIS A 103 14.34 0.11 8.06
CA HIS A 103 15.80 0.15 8.14
C HIS A 103 16.34 -0.75 9.26
N ALA A 104 15.73 -0.74 10.44
CA ALA A 104 16.14 -1.60 11.55
C ALA A 104 16.00 -3.09 11.19
N GLU A 105 14.93 -3.46 10.50
CA GLU A 105 14.72 -4.83 10.02
C GLU A 105 15.76 -5.23 8.97
N ALA A 106 16.02 -4.38 7.95
CA ALA A 106 17.07 -4.67 6.98
C ALA A 106 18.45 -4.82 7.64
N GLN A 107 18.75 -3.97 8.63
CA GLN A 107 20.00 -4.04 9.38
C GLN A 107 20.10 -5.31 10.24
N ALA A 108 18.99 -5.83 10.76
CA ALA A 108 18.96 -7.12 11.46
C ALA A 108 19.35 -8.29 10.53
N ASP A 109 19.06 -8.16 9.23
CA ASP A 109 19.49 -9.09 8.19
C ASP A 109 20.92 -8.80 7.67
N GLY A 110 21.61 -7.82 8.26
CA GLY A 110 22.96 -7.39 7.83
C GLY A 110 22.98 -6.62 6.51
N LEU A 111 21.83 -6.08 6.09
CA LEU A 111 21.65 -5.35 4.84
C LEU A 111 21.33 -3.87 5.13
N ASP A 112 21.69 -3.00 4.21
CA ASP A 112 21.01 -1.70 4.14
C ASP A 112 19.66 -1.85 3.43
N PHE A 113 18.74 -0.93 3.69
CA PHE A 113 17.38 -0.99 3.14
C PHE A 113 17.36 -0.98 1.61
N ASP A 114 18.28 -0.27 0.95
CA ASP A 114 18.39 -0.31 -0.51
C ASP A 114 18.83 -1.69 -1.02
N GLN A 115 19.73 -2.38 -0.31
CA GLN A 115 20.12 -3.76 -0.66
C GLN A 115 18.95 -4.72 -0.43
N PHE A 116 18.22 -4.56 0.67
CA PHE A 116 17.00 -5.32 0.95
C PHE A 116 15.98 -5.15 -0.18
N LYS A 117 15.72 -3.92 -0.64
CA LYS A 117 14.80 -3.64 -1.75
C LYS A 117 15.17 -4.39 -3.02
N VAL A 118 16.45 -4.40 -3.39
CA VAL A 118 16.94 -5.10 -4.58
C VAL A 118 16.71 -6.61 -4.44
N GLN A 119 17.15 -7.22 -3.33
CA GLN A 119 16.98 -8.65 -3.08
C GLN A 119 15.49 -9.05 -3.02
N PHE A 120 14.67 -8.21 -2.38
CA PHE A 120 13.24 -8.44 -2.29
C PHE A 120 12.58 -8.39 -3.66
N ALA A 121 12.90 -7.40 -4.51
CA ALA A 121 12.39 -7.32 -5.88
C ALA A 121 12.81 -8.53 -6.73
N GLU A 122 14.03 -9.04 -6.57
CA GLU A 122 14.46 -10.29 -7.21
C GLU A 122 13.67 -11.51 -6.71
N SER A 123 13.39 -11.57 -5.40
CA SER A 123 12.61 -12.67 -4.80
C SER A 123 11.18 -12.73 -5.35
N LEU A 124 10.57 -11.58 -5.63
CA LEU A 124 9.24 -11.48 -6.24
C LEU A 124 9.24 -11.99 -7.68
N LYS A 125 10.26 -11.65 -8.47
CA LYS A 125 10.40 -12.14 -9.85
C LYS A 125 10.55 -13.65 -9.93
N LYS A 126 11.22 -14.29 -8.96
CA LYS A 126 11.38 -15.75 -8.90
C LYS A 126 10.10 -16.49 -8.51
N LYS A 127 9.13 -15.81 -7.89
CA LYS A 127 7.85 -16.39 -7.44
C LYS A 127 6.69 -16.18 -8.40
N SER A 128 6.84 -15.32 -9.41
CA SER A 128 5.86 -15.07 -10.48
C SER A 128 6.07 -16.01 -11.66
#